data_AF-A0A285NBV7-F1
#
_entry.id   AF-A0A285NBV7-F1
#
_cell.length_a   1.000
_cell.length_b   1.000
_cell.length_c   1.000
_cell.angle_alpha   90.00
_cell.angle_beta   90.00
_cell.angle_gamma   90.00
#
_symmetry.space_group_name_H-M   'P 1'
#
loop_
_entity.id
_entity.type
_entity.pdbx_description
1 polymer ?
#
loop_
_entity_poly.entity_id
_entity_poly.type
_entity_poly.pdbx_seq_one_letter_code
_entity_poly.pdbx_strand_id
1 'polypeptide(L)' 'MAHVRLNISLDEEIVRELDDIAKELGKKKSHIIRDALMYYFDYLDVKIAEKRLKAVEEGKSELIPFEEVKKQLGLD' A
#
# COMPACT_ATOMS: atom_id res chain seq x y z
N MET A 1 -18.87 -1.83 -2.45
CA MET A 1 -17.76 -2.62 -1.88
C MET A 1 -18.14 -3.03 -0.46
N ALA A 2 -17.75 -4.23 -0.01
CA ALA A 2 -17.98 -4.64 1.37
C ALA A 2 -17.05 -3.88 2.31
N HIS A 3 -17.58 -3.31 3.39
CA HIS A 3 -16.79 -2.66 4.43
C HIS A 3 -16.47 -3.67 5.53
N VAL A 4 -15.18 -3.85 5.83
CA VAL A 4 -14.70 -4.68 6.94
C VAL A 4 -14.28 -3.76 8.08
N ARG A 5 -14.68 -4.10 9.32
CA ARG A 5 -14.20 -3.41 10.52
C ARG A 5 -12.89 -4.03 10.99
N LEU A 6 -11.90 -3.18 11.24
CA LEU A 6 -10.62 -3.56 11.81
C LEU A 6 -10.50 -2.91 13.19
N ASN A 7 -10.12 -3.71 14.20
CA ASN A 7 -9.74 -3.23 15.52
C ASN A 7 -8.22 -3.30 15.62
N ILE A 8 -7.59 -2.20 16.03
CA ILE A 8 -6.14 -2.10 16.22
C ILE A 8 -5.85 -1.50 17.59
N SER A 9 -4.73 -1.90 18.18
CA SER A 9 -4.18 -1.29 19.39
C SER A 9 -3.05 -0.34 18.98
N LEU A 10 -3.06 0.87 19.52
CA LEU A 10 -2.05 1.90 19.29
C LEU A 10 -1.63 2.50 20.62
N ASP A 11 -0.41 3.00 20.69
CA ASP A 11 0.10 3.70 21.86
C ASP A 11 -0.73 4.94 22.16
N GLU A 12 -0.91 5.24 23.46
CA GLU A 12 -1.78 6.33 23.92
C GLU A 12 -1.35 7.69 23.35
N GLU A 13 -0.05 7.92 23.20
CA GLU A 13 0.50 9.14 22.59
C GLU A 13 0.06 9.31 21.14
N ILE A 14 0.13 8.24 20.33
CA ILE A 14 -0.30 8.26 18.93
C ILE A 14 -1.80 8.56 18.83
N VAL A 15 -2.60 7.97 19.74
CA VAL A 15 -4.05 8.23 19.78
C VAL A 15 -4.33 9.68 20.12
N ARG A 16 -3.61 10.28 21.07
CA ARG A 16 -3.76 11.71 21.41
C ARG A 16 -3.43 12.60 20.22
N GLU A 17 -2.30 12.36 19.55
CA GLU A 17 -1.91 13.16 18.38
C GLU A 17 -2.92 13.04 17.23
N LEU A 18 -3.39 11.81 16.95
CA LEU A 18 -4.43 11.57 15.96
C LEU A 18 -5.73 12.32 16.28
N ASP A 19 -6.10 12.43 17.55
CA ASP A 19 -7.28 13.17 18.01
C ASP A 19 -7.17 14.66 17.74
N ASP A 20 -6.00 15.24 18.02
CA ASP A 20 -5.77 16.66 17.84
C ASP A 20 -5.69 17.03 16.36
N ILE A 21 -5.01 16.23 15.54
CA ILE A 21 -4.99 16.38 14.08
C ILE A 21 -6.42 16.25 13.50
N ALA A 22 -7.19 15.27 13.98
CA ALA A 22 -8.56 15.06 13.52
C ALA A 22 -9.47 16.27 13.81
N LYS A 23 -9.35 16.86 15.00
CA LYS A 23 -10.09 18.07 15.38
C LYS A 23 -9.69 19.26 14.53
N GLU A 24 -8.39 19.52 14.41
CA GLU A 24 -7.84 20.66 13.65
C GLU A 24 -8.29 20.62 12.18
N LEU A 25 -8.25 19.43 11.57
CA LEU A 25 -8.64 19.25 10.17
C LEU A 25 -10.16 19.09 9.95
N GLY A 26 -10.96 19.01 11.02
CA GLY A 26 -12.39 18.68 10.94
C GLY A 26 -12.66 17.32 10.28
N LYS A 27 -11.75 16.35 10.44
CA LYS A 27 -11.83 15.01 9.82
C LYS A 27 -12.07 13.93 10.88
N LYS A 28 -12.67 12.81 10.46
CA LYS A 28 -12.75 11.61 11.31
C LYS A 28 -11.38 10.94 11.41
N LYS A 29 -10.99 10.50 12.62
CA LYS A 29 -9.77 9.70 12.87
C LYS A 29 -9.64 8.52 11.88
N SER A 30 -10.74 7.83 11.61
CA SER A 30 -10.79 6.70 10.67
C SER A 30 -10.44 7.07 9.23
N HIS A 31 -10.73 8.30 8.79
CA HIS A 31 -10.32 8.76 7.46
C HIS A 31 -8.81 9.02 7.42
N ILE A 32 -8.26 9.63 8.47
CA ILE A 32 -6.81 9.88 8.58
C ILE A 32 -6.05 8.54 8.60
N ILE A 33 -6.49 7.58 9.41
CA ILE A 33 -5.89 6.22 9.46
C ILE A 33 -5.95 5.56 8.08
N ARG A 34 -7.11 5.62 7.41
CA ARG A 34 -7.26 5.05 6.06
C ARG A 34 -6.29 5.70 5.07
N ASP A 35 -6.25 7.03 5.04
CA ASP A 35 -5.42 7.77 4.09
C ASP A 35 -3.93 7.48 4.38
N ALA A 36 -3.51 7.44 5.66
CA ALA A 36 -2.15 7.06 6.05
C ALA A 36 -1.77 5.63 5.62
N LEU A 37 -2.68 4.66 5.76
CA LEU A 37 -2.46 3.30 5.28
C LEU A 37 -2.31 3.26 3.75
N MET A 38 -3.15 3.99 3.01
CA MET A 38 -3.04 4.09 1.55
C MET A 38 -1.69 4.66 1.13
N TYR A 39 -1.26 5.77 1.74
CA TYR A 39 0.05 6.36 1.46
C TYR A 39 1.21 5.40 1.79
N TYR A 40 1.09 4.64 2.88
CA TYR A 40 2.12 3.67 3.22
C TYR A 40 2.16 2.50 2.23
N PHE A 41 1.00 2.04 1.74
CA PHE A 41 0.95 1.01 0.70
C PHE A 41 1.54 1.50 -0.61
N ASP A 42 1.22 2.71 -1.06
CA ASP A 42 1.83 3.30 -2.26
C ASP A 42 3.36 3.37 -2.14
N TYR A 43 3.85 3.77 -0.95
CA TYR A 43 5.28 3.77 -0.66
C TYR A 43 5.89 2.36 -0.70
N LEU A 44 5.23 1.37 -0.10
CA LEU A 44 5.68 -0.02 -0.12
C LEU A 44 5.67 -0.61 -1.52
N ASP A 45 4.70 -0.27 -2.36
CA ASP A 45 4.63 -0.71 -3.76
C ASP A 45 5.88 -0.26 -4.54
N VAL A 46 6.33 0.98 -4.32
CA VAL A 46 7.61 1.48 -4.90
C VAL A 46 8.78 0.64 -4.39
N LYS A 47 8.85 0.35 -3.09
CA LYS A 47 9.94 -0.47 -2.52
C LYS A 47 9.95 -1.90 -3.05
N ILE A 48 8.78 -2.48 -3.30
CA ILE A 48 8.65 -3.79 -3.92
C ILE A 48 9.10 -3.72 -5.39
N ALA A 49 8.72 -2.68 -6.13
CA ALA A 49 9.13 -2.47 -7.51
C ALA A 49 10.65 -2.31 -7.63
N GLU A 50 11.28 -1.48 -6.79
CA GLU A 50 12.74 -1.32 -6.72
C GLU A 50 13.44 -2.65 -6.46
N LYS A 51 12.94 -3.44 -5.50
CA LYS A 51 13.49 -4.77 -5.20
C LYS A 51 13.42 -5.71 -6.41
N ARG A 52 12.28 -5.71 -7.13
CA ARG A 52 12.10 -6.54 -8.33
C ARG A 52 13.02 -6.10 -9.46
N LEU A 53 13.15 -4.79 -9.69
CA LEU A 53 14.06 -4.24 -10.68
C LEU A 53 15.51 -4.69 -10.42
N LYS A 54 15.97 -4.55 -9.16
CA LYS A 54 17.31 -5.00 -8.77
C LYS A 54 17.53 -6.50 -9.02
N ALA A 55 16.53 -7.34 -8.79
CA ALA A 55 16.64 -8.77 -9.07
C ALA A 55 16.81 -9.04 -10.58
N VAL A 56 16.18 -8.25 -11.45
CA VAL A 56 16.37 -8.32 -12.90
C VAL A 56 17.77 -7.86 -13.29
N GLU A 57 18.25 -6.74 -12.75
CA GLU A 57 19.60 -6.21 -12.99
C GLU A 57 20.70 -7.18 -12.55
N GLU A 58 20.49 -7.89 -11.44
CA GLU A 58 21.41 -8.92 -10.93
C GLU A 58 21.28 -10.28 -11.66
N GLY A 59 20.40 -10.40 -12.66
CA GLY A 59 20.16 -11.65 -13.38
C GLY A 59 19.48 -12.74 -12.56
N LYS A 60 18.85 -12.39 -11.44
CA LYS A 60 18.09 -13.30 -10.56
C LYS A 60 16.61 -13.45 -10.96
N SER A 61 16.16 -12.63 -11.90
CA SER A 61 14.80 -12.66 -12.46
C SER A 61 14.85 -12.28 -13.93
N GLU A 62 13.98 -12.87 -14.74
CA GLU A 62 13.88 -12.59 -16.17
C GLU A 62 12.65 -11.74 -16.49
N LEU A 63 12.72 -11.00 -17.60
CA LEU A 63 11.59 -10.26 -18.15
C LEU A 63 10.86 -11.14 -19.17
N ILE A 64 9.53 -11.16 -19.11
CA ILE A 64 8.69 -11.89 -20.06
C ILE A 64 8.02 -10.86 -20.98
N PRO A 65 8.07 -11.02 -22.31
CA PRO A 65 7.34 -10.15 -23.24
C PRO A 65 5.84 -10.16 -22.97
N PHE A 66 5.19 -9.00 -23.14
CA PHE A 66 3.76 -8.87 -22.86
C PHE A 66 2.88 -9.83 -23.68
N GLU A 67 3.23 -10.09 -24.93
CA GLU A 67 2.51 -11.03 -25.79
C GLU A 67 2.61 -12.48 -25.30
N GLU A 68 3.68 -12.84 -24.60
CA GLU A 68 3.81 -14.16 -23.99
C GLU A 68 2.98 -14.28 -22.71
N VAL A 69 2.87 -13.19 -21.95
CA VAL A 69 1.99 -13.13 -20.77
C VAL A 69 0.51 -13.28 -21.18
N LYS A 70 0.07 -12.62 -22.27
CA LYS A 70 -1.29 -12.80 -22.80
C LYS A 70 -1.60 -14.25 -23.14
N LYS A 71 -0.67 -14.92 -23.83
CA LYS A 71 -0.76 -16.35 -24.18
C LYS A 71 -0.93 -17.21 -22.95
N GLN A 72 -0.12 -16.98 -21.92
CA GLN A 72 -0.19 -17.73 -20.66
C GLN A 72 -1.51 -17.52 -19.91
N LEU A 73 -2.11 -16.34 -20.02
CA LEU A 73 -3.37 -16.00 -19.36
C LEU A 73 -4.62 -16.31 -20.21
N GLY A 74 -4.45 -16.80 -21.45
CA GLY A 74 -5.56 -17.09 -22.37
C GLY A 74 -6.29 -15.82 -22.83
N LEU A 75 -5.55 -14.72 -23.03
CA LEU A 75 -6.08 -13.41 -23.41
C LEU A 75 -5.77 -13.02 -24.88
N ASP A 76 -5.47 -14.02 -25.72
CA ASP A 76 -5.11 -13.86 -27.14
C ASP A 76 -6.31 -13.67 -28.07
#